data_AF-A0A7S2KIS1-F1
#
_entry.id   AF-A0A7S2KIS1-F1
#
_cell.length_a   1.000
_cell.length_b   1.000
_cell.length_c   1.000
_cell.angle_alpha   90.00
_cell.angle_beta   90.00
_cell.angle_gamma   90.00
#
_symmetry.space_group_name_H-M   'P 1'
#
loop_
_entity.id
_entity.type
_entity.pdbx_description
1 polymer ?
#
loop_
_entity_poly.entity_id
_entity_poly.type
_entity_poly.pdbx_seq_one_letter_code
_entity_poly.pdbx_strand_id
1 'polypeptide(L)'
;MRSPIDSLSQSESSPPEIAAVSWTGGKDCNLALLHAQRDPNLSVQYLLTFRPENKPFRAHPLPFMDAQADALGLKLIHVVIPEGTTDYMQAYVDGLVRVRNDYGISVIVTGDMDLVGTNPRNWIVRCCEIVCESSDYTTSDTNTDANNNAASKDKGGHMRAYLPLWGKNRIETLEIMLDEGLEIIFTCVKSPFFDASWIRRKLDRNAIDQMKEIMEKELTEDEINRGIKPLDLCGERGEYHTMCVDGPMYKKRVDVSSIISSTGEPLREDFNTNWKGNIHNADTIWMIPCTK
;
A
#
# COMPACT_ATOMS: atom_id res chain seq x y z
N MET A 1 10.02 22.71 59.81
CA MET A 1 9.52 21.81 58.74
C MET A 1 9.24 22.68 57.52
N ARG A 2 10.07 22.58 56.47
CA ARG A 2 9.76 23.12 55.14
C ARG A 2 9.59 21.89 54.23
N SER A 3 8.42 21.77 53.60
CA SER A 3 8.12 20.71 52.65
C SER A 3 8.97 20.91 51.37
N PRO A 4 9.47 19.83 50.73
CA PRO A 4 10.12 19.93 49.44
C PRO A 4 9.06 20.16 48.36
N ILE A 5 9.39 21.05 47.43
CA ILE A 5 8.66 21.25 46.18
C ILE A 5 8.88 20.00 45.33
N ASP A 6 7.81 19.26 45.06
CA ASP A 6 7.78 18.23 44.02
C ASP A 6 8.03 18.89 42.67
N SER A 7 9.27 18.81 42.18
CA SER A 7 9.58 19.05 40.78
C SER A 7 9.05 17.87 39.97
N LEU A 8 7.80 17.95 39.54
CA LEU A 8 7.26 17.09 38.49
C LEU A 8 8.06 17.39 37.21
N SER A 9 9.02 16.52 36.90
CA SER A 9 9.60 16.42 35.57
C SER A 9 8.47 16.07 34.62
N GLN A 10 7.94 17.04 33.90
CA GLN A 10 7.16 16.76 32.70
C GLN A 10 8.12 16.03 31.76
N SER A 11 7.92 14.72 31.58
CA SER A 11 8.58 14.00 30.51
C SER A 11 8.08 14.63 29.22
N GLU A 12 8.89 15.45 28.57
CA GLU A 12 8.61 15.93 27.22
C GLU A 12 8.44 14.69 26.35
N SER A 13 7.21 14.38 25.95
CA SER A 13 6.94 13.34 24.97
C SER A 13 7.72 13.71 23.71
N SER A 14 8.55 12.79 23.21
CA SER A 14 9.28 12.97 21.95
C SER A 14 8.33 13.46 20.85
N PRO A 15 8.77 14.34 19.94
CA PRO A 15 7.93 14.80 18.86
C PRO A 15 7.43 13.61 18.02
N PRO A 16 6.22 13.70 17.43
CA PRO A 16 5.68 12.64 16.59
C PRO A 16 6.63 12.31 15.43
N GLU A 17 6.81 11.03 15.14
CA GLU A 17 7.67 10.55 14.06
C GLU A 17 7.07 10.90 12.69
N ILE A 18 7.89 11.37 11.75
CA ILE A 18 7.41 11.67 10.40
C ILE A 18 7.11 10.37 9.67
N ALA A 19 5.86 10.23 9.24
CA ALA A 19 5.34 9.04 8.61
C ALA A 19 4.95 9.28 7.14
N ALA A 20 5.20 8.27 6.32
CA ALA A 20 4.65 8.17 4.98
C ALA A 20 3.77 6.92 4.86
N VAL A 21 2.64 7.02 4.17
CA VAL A 21 1.80 5.85 3.88
C VAL A 21 2.22 5.24 2.55
N SER A 22 2.52 3.94 2.53
CA SER A 22 2.66 3.14 1.32
C SER A 22 1.35 3.19 0.55
N TRP A 23 1.34 3.96 -0.54
CA TRP A 23 0.12 4.40 -1.19
C TRP A 23 -0.04 3.75 -2.55
N THR A 24 -1.18 3.10 -2.74
CA THR A 24 -1.63 2.62 -4.04
C THR A 24 -3.04 3.11 -4.36
N GLY A 25 -3.67 3.89 -3.48
CA GLY A 25 -5.01 4.44 -3.67
C GLY A 25 -6.19 3.52 -3.32
N GLY A 26 -5.91 2.25 -2.99
CA GLY A 26 -6.95 1.28 -2.62
C GLY A 26 -7.45 1.39 -1.19
N LYS A 27 -8.45 0.57 -0.87
CA LYS A 27 -9.13 0.55 0.44
C LYS A 27 -8.16 0.38 1.63
N ASP A 28 -7.16 -0.50 1.50
CA ASP A 28 -6.30 -0.89 2.62
C ASP A 28 -5.34 0.24 3.02
N CYS A 29 -4.70 0.89 2.06
CA CYS A 29 -3.84 2.04 2.34
C CYS A 29 -4.62 3.26 2.85
N ASN A 30 -5.91 3.40 2.48
CA ASN A 30 -6.78 4.43 3.03
C ASN A 30 -7.14 4.15 4.50
N LEU A 31 -7.51 2.92 4.85
CA LEU A 31 -7.74 2.58 6.25
C LEU A 31 -6.46 2.68 7.08
N ALA A 32 -5.31 2.29 6.52
CA ALA A 32 -4.02 2.46 7.18
C ALA A 32 -3.66 3.94 7.43
N LEU A 33 -3.96 4.83 6.46
CA LEU A 33 -3.83 6.28 6.64
C LEU A 33 -4.70 6.78 7.80
N LEU A 34 -5.96 6.32 7.89
CA LEU A 34 -6.88 6.72 8.95
C LEU A 34 -6.37 6.30 10.33
N HIS A 35 -5.87 5.08 10.46
CA HIS A 35 -5.23 4.62 11.69
C HIS A 35 -4.00 5.45 12.05
N ALA A 36 -3.13 5.74 11.08
CA ALA A 36 -1.92 6.51 11.33
C ALA A 36 -2.19 7.97 11.70
N GLN A 37 -3.21 8.62 11.12
CA GLN A 37 -3.60 9.98 11.49
C GLN A 37 -4.21 10.09 12.89
N ARG A 38 -4.69 8.97 13.45
CA ARG A 38 -5.23 8.90 14.82
C ARG A 38 -4.18 8.56 15.87
N ASP A 39 -2.99 8.11 15.46
CA ASP A 39 -1.89 7.85 16.39
C ASP A 39 -1.17 9.17 16.71
N PRO A 40 -1.21 9.65 17.97
CA PRO A 40 -0.57 10.92 18.34
C PRO A 40 0.96 10.88 18.24
N ASN A 41 1.56 9.69 18.11
CA ASN A 41 3.00 9.53 17.93
C ASN A 41 3.44 9.61 16.47
N LEU A 42 2.51 9.76 15.52
CA LEU A 42 2.79 9.85 14.09
C LEU A 42 2.40 11.22 13.53
N SER A 43 3.29 11.77 12.71
CA SER A 43 3.04 12.94 11.87
C SER A 43 2.98 12.48 10.42
N VAL A 44 1.78 12.13 9.94
CA VAL A 44 1.59 11.71 8.55
C VAL A 44 1.65 12.91 7.61
N GLN A 45 2.73 13.02 6.84
CA GLN A 45 2.97 14.15 5.95
C GLN A 45 3.03 13.76 4.48
N TYR A 46 3.28 12.47 4.20
CA TYR A 46 3.57 12.00 2.86
C TYR A 46 2.77 10.75 2.50
N LEU A 47 2.48 10.62 1.22
CA LEU A 47 2.13 9.38 0.57
C LEU A 47 3.35 8.92 -0.22
N LEU A 48 3.58 7.61 -0.30
CA LEU A 48 4.77 7.04 -0.92
C LEU A 48 4.40 5.90 -1.86
N THR A 49 4.74 6.03 -3.14
CA THR A 49 4.49 4.98 -4.15
C THR A 49 5.80 4.59 -4.83
N PHE A 50 6.13 3.31 -4.75
CA PHE A 50 7.20 2.72 -5.55
C PHE A 50 6.64 2.31 -6.91
N ARG A 51 7.22 2.83 -8.00
CA ARG A 51 6.76 2.56 -9.37
C ARG A 51 7.93 2.21 -10.29
N PRO A 52 7.73 1.32 -11.28
CA PRO A 52 8.77 1.02 -12.24
C PRO A 52 9.02 2.23 -13.17
N GLU A 53 10.27 2.41 -13.57
CA GLU A 53 10.64 3.33 -14.64
C GLU A 53 10.09 2.84 -15.98
N ASN A 54 9.57 3.77 -16.79
CA ASN A 54 9.12 3.54 -18.17
C ASN A 54 8.13 2.38 -18.40
N LYS A 55 7.49 1.86 -17.34
CA LYS A 55 6.49 0.79 -17.42
C LYS A 55 5.17 1.23 -16.79
N PRO A 56 4.03 0.73 -17.28
CA PRO A 56 2.74 0.99 -16.65
C PRO A 56 2.76 0.53 -15.19
N PHE A 57 2.33 1.40 -14.28
CA PHE A 57 2.11 1.03 -12.89
C PHE A 57 0.83 0.20 -12.80
N ARG A 58 0.96 -1.04 -12.32
CA ARG A 58 -0.11 -2.04 -12.40
C ARG A 58 -1.10 -2.02 -11.25
N ALA A 59 -0.84 -1.27 -10.17
CA ALA A 59 -1.81 -1.16 -9.08
C ALA A 59 -2.98 -0.29 -9.51
N HIS A 60 -2.71 1.00 -9.77
CA HIS A 60 -3.72 1.98 -10.14
C HIS A 60 -3.11 3.08 -11.03
N PRO A 61 -3.90 3.77 -11.87
CA PRO A 61 -3.42 4.91 -12.65
C PRO A 61 -2.77 5.98 -11.78
N LEU A 62 -1.57 6.44 -12.17
CA LEU A 62 -0.86 7.51 -11.45
C LEU A 62 -1.70 8.79 -11.31
N PRO A 63 -2.39 9.30 -12.36
CA PRO A 63 -3.19 10.52 -12.24
C PRO A 63 -4.30 10.43 -11.18
N PHE A 64 -4.80 9.23 -10.91
CA PHE A 64 -5.78 9.01 -9.86
C PHE A 64 -5.18 9.12 -8.47
N MET A 65 -4.01 8.53 -8.27
CA MET A 65 -3.31 8.64 -6.99
C MET A 65 -2.85 10.08 -6.73
N ASP A 66 -2.45 10.81 -7.78
CA ASP A 66 -2.16 12.24 -7.69
C ASP A 66 -3.42 13.03 -7.29
N ALA A 67 -4.58 12.75 -7.91
CA ALA A 67 -5.86 13.37 -7.54
C ALA A 67 -6.31 13.03 -6.10
N GLN A 68 -6.04 11.80 -5.63
CA GLN A 68 -6.26 11.43 -4.23
C GLN A 68 -5.35 12.22 -3.29
N ALA A 69 -4.06 12.34 -3.61
CA ALA A 69 -3.10 13.10 -2.82
C ALA A 69 -3.52 14.56 -2.67
N ASP A 70 -3.96 15.19 -3.77
CA ASP A 70 -4.51 16.55 -3.78
C ASP A 70 -5.78 16.67 -2.92
N ALA A 71 -6.67 15.67 -2.99
CA ALA A 71 -7.90 15.63 -2.23
C ALA A 71 -7.67 15.42 -0.73
N LEU A 72 -6.63 14.68 -0.34
CA LEU A 72 -6.17 14.53 1.05
C LEU A 72 -5.37 15.75 1.52
N GLY A 73 -4.80 16.51 0.58
CA GLY A 73 -3.84 17.58 0.86
C GLY A 73 -2.52 17.07 1.43
N LEU A 74 -2.07 15.91 0.93
CA LEU A 74 -0.78 15.28 1.25
C LEU A 74 0.09 15.24 -0.01
N LYS A 75 1.41 15.26 0.17
CA LYS A 75 2.34 15.14 -0.97
C LYS A 75 2.53 13.67 -1.32
N LEU A 76 2.28 13.30 -2.58
CA LEU A 76 2.63 11.99 -3.12
C LEU A 76 4.07 11.97 -3.65
N ILE A 77 4.92 11.15 -3.05
CA ILE A 77 6.30 10.92 -3.46
C ILE A 77 6.34 9.66 -4.31
N HIS A 78 6.82 9.81 -5.55
CA HIS A 78 7.05 8.71 -6.47
C HIS A 78 8.51 8.25 -6.37
N VAL A 79 8.75 7.06 -5.82
CA VAL A 79 10.06 6.42 -5.83
C VAL A 79 10.15 5.55 -7.07
N VAL A 80 10.98 5.98 -8.02
CA VAL A 80 11.17 5.27 -9.28
C VAL A 80 12.16 4.13 -9.09
N ILE A 81 11.72 2.91 -9.41
CA ILE A 81 12.56 1.72 -9.50
C ILE A 81 13.12 1.65 -10.93
N PRO A 82 14.45 1.78 -11.13
CA PRO A 82 15.06 1.83 -12.45
C PRO A 82 14.74 0.62 -13.32
N GLU A 83 14.70 0.84 -14.63
CA GLU A 83 14.57 -0.27 -15.58
C GLU A 83 15.80 -1.19 -15.50
N GLY A 84 15.57 -2.50 -15.62
CA GLY A 84 16.64 -3.50 -15.52
C GLY A 84 17.08 -3.84 -14.10
N THR A 85 16.40 -3.31 -13.07
CA THR A 85 16.63 -3.69 -11.66
C THR A 85 16.54 -5.21 -11.50
N THR A 86 17.66 -5.82 -11.10
CA THR A 86 17.76 -7.27 -10.81
C THR A 86 17.56 -7.59 -9.34
N ASP A 87 17.90 -6.66 -8.45
CA ASP A 87 17.64 -6.73 -7.01
C ASP A 87 16.58 -5.71 -6.61
N TYR A 88 15.32 -6.15 -6.64
CA TYR A 88 14.19 -5.29 -6.32
C TYR A 88 14.18 -4.88 -4.83
N MET A 89 14.68 -5.73 -3.92
CA MET A 89 14.72 -5.41 -2.50
C MET A 89 15.72 -4.30 -2.24
N GLN A 90 16.94 -4.41 -2.79
CA GLN A 90 17.94 -3.36 -2.63
C GLN A 90 17.48 -2.03 -3.23
N ALA A 91 16.89 -2.04 -4.43
CA ALA A 91 16.36 -0.82 -5.03
C ALA A 91 15.25 -0.18 -4.19
N TYR A 92 14.43 -1.00 -3.52
CA TYR A 92 13.40 -0.54 -2.57
C TYR A 92 14.03 0.08 -1.32
N VAL A 93 15.02 -0.60 -0.71
CA VAL A 93 15.80 -0.12 0.44
C VAL A 93 16.49 1.20 0.14
N ASP A 94 17.16 1.33 -1.01
CA ASP A 94 17.80 2.58 -1.44
C ASP A 94 16.77 3.71 -1.58
N GLY A 95 15.57 3.37 -2.05
CA GLY A 95 14.44 4.28 -2.09
C GLY A 95 14.03 4.78 -0.71
N LEU A 96 13.92 3.86 0.26
CA LEU A 96 13.61 4.19 1.66
C LEU A 96 14.69 5.07 2.30
N VAL A 97 15.98 4.78 2.05
CA VAL A 97 17.10 5.61 2.50
C VAL A 97 16.99 7.03 1.94
N ARG A 98 16.74 7.17 0.62
CA ARG A 98 16.59 8.47 -0.02
C ARG A 98 15.44 9.27 0.61
N VAL A 99 14.25 8.68 0.75
CA VAL A 99 13.11 9.43 1.30
C VAL A 99 13.26 9.76 2.78
N ARG A 100 13.98 8.93 3.56
CA ARG A 100 14.38 9.27 4.93
C ARG A 100 15.24 10.52 4.94
N ASN A 101 16.30 10.55 4.12
CA ASN A 101 17.27 11.63 4.13
C ASN A 101 16.69 12.94 3.58
N ASP A 102 15.85 12.85 2.55
CA ASP A 102 15.28 14.02 1.87
C ASP A 102 14.07 14.61 2.61
N TYR A 103 13.29 13.78 3.33
CA TYR A 103 12.01 14.18 3.93
C TYR A 103 11.90 13.94 5.44
N GLY A 104 12.91 13.32 6.06
CA GLY A 104 12.88 12.95 7.48
C GLY A 104 11.95 11.79 7.81
N ILE A 105 11.45 11.05 6.80
CA ILE A 105 10.51 9.93 7.00
C ILE A 105 11.19 8.81 7.77
N SER A 106 10.67 8.48 8.95
CA SER A 106 11.16 7.38 9.80
C SER A 106 10.14 6.25 9.98
N VAL A 107 8.88 6.46 9.57
CA VAL A 107 7.82 5.45 9.65
C VAL A 107 7.17 5.23 8.29
N ILE A 108 7.15 3.98 7.82
CA ILE A 108 6.36 3.57 6.66
C ILE A 108 5.10 2.86 7.15
N VAL A 109 3.95 3.51 6.96
CA VAL A 109 2.63 2.94 7.24
C VAL A 109 2.21 2.09 6.06
N THR A 110 1.76 0.86 6.31
CA THR A 110 1.29 -0.03 5.24
C THR A 110 -0.10 -0.59 5.53
N GLY A 111 -0.85 -0.82 4.45
CA GLY A 111 -2.14 -1.51 4.47
C GLY A 111 -2.04 -3.03 4.43
N ASP A 112 -0.84 -3.61 4.48
CA ASP A 112 -0.65 -5.07 4.39
C ASP A 112 -1.45 -5.81 5.48
N MET A 113 -2.25 -6.80 5.07
CA MET A 113 -3.01 -7.64 5.98
C MET A 113 -2.44 -9.06 6.13
N ASP A 114 -1.62 -9.49 5.17
CA ASP A 114 -0.99 -10.81 5.11
C ASP A 114 0.38 -10.79 4.42
N LEU A 115 1.07 -11.93 4.41
CA LEU A 115 2.31 -12.13 3.67
C LEU A 115 2.07 -12.08 2.17
N VAL A 116 3.00 -11.44 1.47
CA VAL A 116 2.98 -11.38 0.01
C VAL A 116 3.74 -12.56 -0.58
N GLY A 117 3.05 -13.40 -1.34
CA GLY A 117 3.65 -14.54 -2.04
C GLY A 117 4.20 -15.59 -1.07
N THR A 118 5.46 -15.98 -1.27
CA THR A 118 6.16 -16.95 -0.42
C THR A 118 7.12 -16.31 0.58
N ASN A 119 7.03 -14.98 0.78
CA ASN A 119 7.92 -14.28 1.70
C ASN A 119 7.65 -14.72 3.14
N PRO A 120 8.69 -15.06 3.93
CA PRO A 120 8.51 -15.49 5.32
C PRO A 120 8.25 -14.33 6.29
N ARG A 121 8.34 -13.09 5.81
CA ARG A 121 8.18 -11.85 6.59
C ARG A 121 7.44 -10.82 5.76
N ASN A 122 6.84 -9.83 6.44
CA ASN A 122 6.32 -8.65 5.77
C ASN A 122 7.45 -7.94 5.00
N TRP A 123 7.17 -7.58 3.75
CA TRP A 123 8.15 -7.00 2.83
C TRP A 123 8.68 -5.65 3.30
N ILE A 124 7.79 -4.76 3.73
CA ILE A 124 8.14 -3.40 4.17
C ILE A 124 8.88 -3.45 5.50
N VAL A 125 8.48 -4.32 6.43
CA VAL A 125 9.23 -4.59 7.67
C VAL A 125 10.66 -4.98 7.33
N ARG A 126 10.85 -5.96 6.43
CA ARG A 126 12.21 -6.41 6.07
C ARG A 126 13.04 -5.28 5.43
N CYS A 127 12.44 -4.47 4.56
CA CYS A 127 13.15 -3.33 3.97
C CYS A 127 13.58 -2.33 5.06
N CYS A 128 12.71 -2.01 6.02
CA CYS A 128 13.05 -1.12 7.14
C CYS A 128 14.15 -1.70 8.04
N GLU A 129 14.13 -3.02 8.31
CA GLU A 129 15.21 -3.72 9.03
C GLU A 129 16.54 -3.54 8.31
N ILE A 130 16.60 -3.73 6.99
CA ILE A 130 17.84 -3.58 6.21
C ILE A 130 18.35 -2.13 6.23
N VAL A 131 17.44 -1.15 6.15
CA VAL A 131 17.79 0.28 6.29
C VAL A 131 18.47 0.54 7.64
N CYS A 132 17.99 -0.10 8.71
CA CYS A 132 18.59 -0.03 10.03
C CYS A 132 19.89 -0.85 10.14
N GLU A 133 19.96 -2.10 9.67
CA GLU A 133 21.15 -2.96 9.73
C GLU A 133 22.37 -2.33 9.03
N SER A 134 22.11 -1.54 7.98
CA SER A 134 23.14 -0.77 7.27
C SER A 134 23.79 0.32 8.14
N SER A 135 23.32 0.57 9.38
CA SER A 135 23.93 1.45 10.38
C SER A 135 25.08 0.82 11.16
N ASP A 136 25.11 -0.51 11.27
CA ASP A 136 25.96 -1.21 12.25
C ASP A 136 27.29 -1.69 11.66
N TYR A 137 27.51 -1.50 10.36
CA TYR A 137 28.76 -1.85 9.69
C TYR A 137 29.77 -0.69 9.67
N THR A 138 30.15 -0.18 10.84
CA THR A 138 31.41 0.57 10.97
C THR A 138 32.55 -0.41 11.13
N THR A 139 33.25 -0.70 10.02
CA THR A 139 34.48 -1.49 10.00
C THR A 139 35.52 -0.89 10.95
N SER A 140 35.84 -1.62 12.03
CA SER A 140 37.20 -1.68 12.51
C SER A 140 38.03 -2.38 11.44
N ASP A 141 38.83 -1.63 10.67
CA ASP A 141 40.21 -2.00 10.34
C ASP A 141 40.86 -1.01 9.35
N THR A 142 42.18 -1.02 9.40
CA THR A 142 43.13 0.04 9.12
C THR A 142 43.46 0.24 7.63
N ASN A 143 43.70 1.52 7.27
CA ASN A 143 44.79 2.00 6.40
C ASN A 143 44.80 1.57 4.90
N THR A 144 44.44 2.48 3.98
CA THR A 144 45.32 3.07 2.93
C THR A 144 44.54 3.91 1.89
N ASP A 145 45.06 5.12 1.69
CA ASP A 145 45.17 5.92 0.46
C ASP A 145 43.95 6.49 -0.30
N ALA A 146 44.17 7.73 -0.71
CA ALA A 146 43.22 8.70 -1.25
C ALA A 146 42.99 8.56 -2.77
N ASN A 147 41.73 8.68 -3.22
CA ASN A 147 41.30 9.64 -4.25
C ASN A 147 39.79 9.54 -4.60
N ASN A 148 39.11 10.68 -4.50
CA ASN A 148 37.92 11.15 -5.23
C ASN A 148 36.83 10.17 -5.71
N ASN A 149 35.71 10.11 -4.97
CA ASN A 149 34.42 10.68 -5.40
C ASN A 149 33.47 10.73 -4.19
N ALA A 150 32.83 11.88 -3.98
CA ALA A 150 31.93 12.12 -2.86
C ALA A 150 30.60 11.35 -3.03
N ALA A 151 30.60 10.07 -2.66
CA ALA A 151 29.42 9.39 -2.17
C ALA A 151 29.48 9.49 -0.65
N SER A 152 28.60 10.31 -0.05
CA SER A 152 28.45 10.36 1.40
C SER A 152 28.16 8.95 1.90
N LYS A 153 29.11 8.35 2.63
CA LYS A 153 28.90 7.13 3.40
C LYS A 153 27.81 7.42 4.43
N ASP A 154 26.58 7.10 4.07
CA ASP A 154 25.40 7.34 4.88
C ASP A 154 25.48 6.42 6.11
N LYS A 155 25.55 7.02 7.30
CA LYS A 155 25.49 6.28 8.56
C LYS A 155 24.03 5.89 8.73
N GLY A 156 23.72 4.59 8.76
CA GLY A 156 22.35 4.11 8.80
C GLY A 156 21.52 4.78 9.89
N GLY A 157 20.23 4.94 9.62
CA GLY A 157 19.31 5.78 10.36
C GLY A 157 17.98 5.08 10.62
N HIS A 158 17.33 5.48 11.70
CA HIS A 158 16.07 4.92 12.20
C HIS A 158 14.98 4.89 11.12
N MET A 159 14.41 3.71 10.90
CA MET A 159 13.28 3.47 10.00
C MET A 159 12.49 2.26 10.50
N ARG A 160 11.17 2.36 10.59
CA ARG A 160 10.29 1.24 10.96
C ARG A 160 9.01 1.18 10.14
N ALA A 161 8.42 0.00 10.05
CA ALA A 161 7.09 -0.17 9.49
C ALA A 161 6.02 -0.01 10.58
N TYR A 162 4.85 0.51 10.19
CA TYR A 162 3.63 0.52 11.01
C TYR A 162 2.51 -0.22 10.26
N LEU A 163 2.00 -1.30 10.84
CA LEU A 163 1.10 -2.25 10.17
C LEU A 163 -0.24 -2.33 10.92
N PRO A 164 -1.11 -1.31 10.84
CA PRO A 164 -2.36 -1.28 11.61
C PRO A 164 -3.34 -2.40 11.21
N LEU A 165 -3.20 -2.97 10.01
CA LEU A 165 -4.10 -3.98 9.45
C LEU A 165 -3.56 -5.42 9.52
N TRP A 166 -2.34 -5.61 10.01
CA TRP A 166 -1.68 -6.91 10.02
C TRP A 166 -2.47 -7.94 10.83
N GLY A 167 -2.82 -9.06 10.20
CA GLY A 167 -3.56 -10.15 10.84
C GLY A 167 -4.99 -9.79 11.27
N LYS A 168 -5.56 -8.66 10.82
CA LYS A 168 -6.95 -8.29 11.13
C LYS A 168 -7.95 -9.20 10.41
N ASN A 169 -9.10 -9.44 11.03
CA ASN A 169 -10.18 -10.19 10.43
C ASN A 169 -10.71 -9.47 9.18
N ARG A 170 -10.88 -10.20 8.07
CA ARG A 170 -11.21 -9.60 6.77
C ARG A 170 -12.59 -8.95 6.75
N ILE A 171 -13.59 -9.62 7.32
CA ILE A 171 -14.97 -9.10 7.40
C ILE A 171 -14.99 -7.86 8.27
N GLU A 172 -14.45 -7.94 9.48
CA GLU A 172 -14.41 -6.79 10.40
C GLU A 172 -13.68 -5.60 9.78
N THR A 173 -12.58 -5.83 9.07
CA THR A 173 -11.86 -4.77 8.37
C THR A 173 -12.71 -4.08 7.31
N LEU A 174 -13.44 -4.81 6.47
CA LEU A 174 -14.34 -4.21 5.48
C LEU A 174 -15.47 -3.42 6.16
N GLU A 175 -16.06 -3.97 7.22
CA GLU A 175 -17.14 -3.31 7.98
C GLU A 175 -16.64 -2.01 8.62
N ILE A 176 -15.44 -2.02 9.22
CA ILE A 176 -14.79 -0.81 9.76
C ILE A 176 -14.59 0.24 8.66
N MET A 177 -14.16 -0.14 7.46
CA MET A 177 -14.01 0.84 6.37
C MET A 177 -15.32 1.57 6.07
N LEU A 178 -16.45 0.85 6.07
CA LEU A 178 -17.77 1.43 5.84
C LEU A 178 -18.23 2.30 7.01
N ASP A 179 -18.04 1.82 8.24
CA ASP A 179 -18.45 2.53 9.45
C ASP A 179 -17.63 3.82 9.65
N GLU A 180 -16.38 3.83 9.20
CA GLU A 180 -15.52 5.02 9.14
C GLU A 180 -15.88 5.97 7.98
N GLY A 181 -16.81 5.58 7.11
CA GLY A 181 -17.31 6.40 6.01
C GLY A 181 -16.39 6.47 4.79
N LEU A 182 -15.54 5.47 4.57
CA LEU A 182 -14.76 5.39 3.33
C LEU A 182 -15.69 5.07 2.15
N GLU A 183 -15.66 5.91 1.11
CA GLU A 183 -16.35 5.62 -0.15
C GLU A 183 -15.40 4.87 -1.09
N ILE A 184 -15.65 3.58 -1.25
CA ILE A 184 -14.77 2.68 -2.01
C ILE A 184 -15.52 2.14 -3.23
N ILE A 185 -14.84 2.08 -4.37
CA ILE A 185 -15.35 1.47 -5.61
C ILE A 185 -14.43 0.35 -6.11
N PHE A 186 -15.01 -0.67 -6.74
CA PHE A 186 -14.24 -1.70 -7.46
C PHE A 186 -13.71 -1.16 -8.78
N THR A 187 -12.43 -1.39 -9.06
CA THR A 187 -11.72 -0.85 -10.22
C THR A 187 -11.09 -1.92 -11.09
N CYS A 188 -10.84 -3.08 -10.52
CA CYS A 188 -10.43 -4.29 -11.23
C CYS A 188 -11.07 -5.47 -10.52
N VAL A 189 -11.64 -6.41 -11.26
CA VAL A 189 -12.21 -7.63 -10.71
C VAL A 189 -11.88 -8.80 -11.62
N LYS A 190 -11.78 -10.00 -11.04
CA LYS A 190 -11.35 -11.20 -11.74
C LYS A 190 -12.37 -12.32 -11.64
N SER A 191 -12.49 -13.09 -12.72
CA SER A 191 -13.16 -14.39 -12.67
C SER A 191 -12.33 -15.38 -11.82
N PRO A 192 -12.95 -16.42 -11.24
CA PRO A 192 -14.37 -16.79 -11.36
C PRO A 192 -15.31 -16.03 -10.43
N PHE A 193 -14.79 -15.22 -9.51
CA PHE A 193 -15.58 -14.61 -8.43
C PHE A 193 -16.47 -13.46 -8.91
N PHE A 194 -16.00 -12.70 -9.89
CA PHE A 194 -16.63 -11.46 -10.31
C PHE A 194 -16.78 -11.37 -11.83
N ASP A 195 -17.61 -10.43 -12.27
CA ASP A 195 -17.82 -10.07 -13.67
C ASP A 195 -17.81 -8.55 -13.87
N ALA A 196 -18.04 -8.11 -15.12
CA ALA A 196 -18.06 -6.71 -15.50
C ALA A 196 -18.99 -5.82 -14.65
N SER A 197 -20.08 -6.37 -14.10
CA SER A 197 -21.09 -5.61 -13.34
C SER A 197 -20.57 -5.06 -12.02
N TRP A 198 -19.45 -5.59 -11.51
CA TRP A 198 -18.81 -5.10 -10.29
C TRP A 198 -17.98 -3.84 -10.53
N ILE A 199 -17.52 -3.57 -11.76
CA ILE A 199 -16.69 -2.40 -12.02
C ILE A 199 -17.48 -1.10 -11.76
N ARG A 200 -16.85 -0.17 -11.03
CA ARG A 200 -17.43 1.10 -10.50
C ARG A 200 -18.52 0.93 -9.45
N ARG A 201 -18.92 -0.31 -9.14
CA ARG A 201 -19.84 -0.55 -8.03
C ARG A 201 -19.20 -0.09 -6.72
N LYS A 202 -20.01 0.45 -5.82
CA LYS A 202 -19.57 0.75 -4.46
C LYS A 202 -19.34 -0.54 -3.69
N LEU A 203 -18.27 -0.59 -2.90
CA LEU A 203 -18.11 -1.55 -1.83
C LEU A 203 -19.01 -1.05 -0.67
N ASP A 204 -20.18 -1.66 -0.53
CA ASP A 204 -21.13 -1.40 0.56
C ASP A 204 -21.51 -2.71 1.26
N ARG A 205 -22.37 -2.63 2.28
CA ARG A 205 -22.84 -3.81 3.04
C ARG A 205 -23.44 -4.88 2.12
N ASN A 206 -24.17 -4.47 1.08
CA ASN A 206 -24.77 -5.41 0.13
C ASN A 206 -23.71 -6.09 -0.76
N ALA A 207 -22.69 -5.36 -1.20
CA ALA A 207 -21.55 -5.94 -1.90
C ALA A 207 -20.79 -6.93 -1.00
N ILE A 208 -20.58 -6.60 0.28
CA ILE A 208 -19.96 -7.51 1.26
C ILE A 208 -20.78 -8.80 1.40
N ASP A 209 -22.10 -8.71 1.55
CA ASP A 209 -22.95 -9.90 1.70
C ASP A 209 -22.92 -10.78 0.44
N GLN A 210 -22.93 -10.18 -0.75
CA GLN A 210 -22.75 -10.95 -2.00
C GLN A 210 -21.37 -11.59 -2.11
N MET A 211 -20.30 -10.92 -1.65
CA MET A 211 -18.97 -11.53 -1.59
C MET A 211 -18.93 -12.71 -0.61
N LYS A 212 -19.65 -12.66 0.52
CA LYS A 212 -19.79 -13.80 1.43
C LYS A 212 -20.49 -14.98 0.74
N GLU A 213 -21.58 -14.72 0.02
CA GLU A 213 -22.26 -15.75 -0.77
C GLU A 213 -21.34 -16.35 -1.86
N ILE A 214 -20.50 -15.53 -2.50
CA ILE A 214 -19.51 -16.02 -3.48
C ILE A 214 -18.44 -16.88 -2.78
N MET A 215 -17.96 -16.47 -1.62
CA MET A 215 -16.95 -17.19 -0.83
C MET A 215 -17.44 -18.57 -0.36
N GLU A 216 -18.75 -18.70 -0.07
CA GLU A 216 -19.39 -19.96 0.35
C GLU A 216 -19.59 -20.95 -0.80
N LYS A 217 -19.49 -20.52 -2.06
CA LYS A 217 -19.62 -21.42 -3.22
C LYS A 217 -18.41 -22.34 -3.31
N GLU A 218 -18.69 -23.62 -3.59
CA GLU A 218 -17.65 -24.59 -3.89
C GLU A 218 -16.98 -24.27 -5.23
N LEU A 219 -15.65 -24.34 -5.24
CA LEU A 219 -14.87 -24.29 -6.47
C LEU A 219 -15.00 -25.60 -7.22
N THR A 220 -15.02 -25.52 -8.54
CA THR A 220 -14.97 -26.68 -9.42
C THR A 220 -13.61 -27.38 -9.35
N GLU A 221 -13.59 -28.65 -9.75
CA GLU A 221 -12.37 -29.44 -9.76
C GLU A 221 -11.30 -28.84 -10.71
N ASP A 222 -11.71 -28.26 -11.84
CA ASP A 222 -10.82 -27.53 -12.74
C ASP A 222 -10.20 -26.29 -12.06
N GLU A 223 -11.02 -25.48 -11.39
CA GLU A 223 -10.54 -24.27 -10.70
C GLU A 223 -9.52 -24.62 -9.61
N ILE A 224 -9.80 -25.67 -8.83
CA ILE A 224 -8.88 -26.18 -7.81
C ILE A 224 -7.59 -26.68 -8.45
N ASN A 225 -7.66 -27.45 -9.53
CA ASN A 225 -6.49 -27.97 -10.25
C ASN A 225 -5.63 -26.86 -10.86
N ARG A 226 -6.25 -25.74 -11.25
CA ARG A 226 -5.56 -24.53 -11.69
C ARG A 226 -4.93 -23.77 -10.53
N GLY A 227 -5.27 -24.08 -9.29
CA GLY A 227 -4.75 -23.45 -8.07
C GLY A 227 -5.56 -22.23 -7.62
N ILE A 228 -6.81 -22.08 -8.07
CA ILE A 228 -7.74 -21.11 -7.51
C ILE A 228 -8.04 -21.53 -6.08
N LYS A 229 -8.06 -20.54 -5.17
CA LYS A 229 -8.40 -20.72 -3.76
C LYS A 229 -9.71 -19.98 -3.49
N PRO A 230 -10.46 -20.32 -2.42
CA PRO A 230 -11.66 -19.57 -2.06
C PRO A 230 -11.38 -18.07 -1.96
N LEU A 231 -12.38 -17.26 -2.32
CA LEU A 231 -12.31 -15.80 -2.31
C LEU A 231 -11.77 -15.30 -0.97
N ASP A 232 -10.67 -14.55 -1.00
CA ASP A 232 -10.30 -13.70 0.11
C ASP A 232 -11.16 -12.43 0.08
N LEU A 233 -11.94 -12.19 1.13
CA LEU A 233 -12.88 -11.06 1.17
C LEU A 233 -12.17 -9.70 1.07
N CYS A 234 -10.91 -9.58 1.51
CA CYS A 234 -10.12 -8.37 1.33
C CYS A 234 -9.35 -8.35 0.00
N GLY A 235 -9.43 -9.39 -0.82
CA GLY A 235 -8.76 -9.44 -2.11
C GLY A 235 -7.23 -9.58 -1.97
N GLU A 236 -6.72 -10.16 -0.87
CA GLU A 236 -5.28 -10.30 -0.63
C GLU A 236 -4.58 -11.21 -1.64
N ARG A 237 -5.35 -12.01 -2.40
CA ARG A 237 -4.85 -12.84 -3.51
C ARG A 237 -5.17 -12.19 -4.87
N GLY A 238 -5.50 -10.90 -4.83
CA GLY A 238 -5.86 -9.95 -5.89
C GLY A 238 -7.05 -10.36 -6.74
N GLU A 239 -8.03 -11.03 -6.15
CA GLU A 239 -9.33 -11.31 -6.74
C GLU A 239 -9.99 -10.03 -7.27
N TYR A 240 -9.72 -8.89 -6.63
CA TYR A 240 -10.14 -7.57 -7.08
C TYR A 240 -9.18 -6.47 -6.59
N HIS A 241 -9.28 -5.29 -7.20
CA HIS A 241 -8.72 -4.04 -6.71
C HIS A 241 -9.83 -3.00 -6.54
N THR A 242 -9.59 -2.08 -5.62
CA THR A 242 -10.51 -0.99 -5.30
C THR A 242 -9.79 0.33 -5.30
N MET A 243 -10.56 1.42 -5.40
CA MET A 243 -10.09 2.77 -5.13
C MET A 243 -11.00 3.45 -4.12
N CYS A 244 -10.41 4.23 -3.21
CA CYS A 244 -11.15 5.13 -2.35
C CYS A 244 -11.36 6.47 -3.08
N VAL A 245 -12.59 6.96 -3.15
CA VAL A 245 -12.97 8.21 -3.84
C VAL A 245 -13.41 9.31 -2.88
N ASP A 246 -13.68 8.97 -1.63
CA ASP A 246 -14.01 9.92 -0.56
C ASP A 246 -13.86 9.28 0.82
N GLY A 247 -13.87 10.08 1.87
CA GLY A 247 -13.85 9.61 3.25
C GLY A 247 -13.48 10.70 4.25
N PRO A 248 -13.41 10.38 5.57
CA PRO A 248 -13.23 11.38 6.62
C PRO A 248 -11.91 12.16 6.54
N MET A 249 -10.91 11.62 5.84
CA MET A 249 -9.60 12.26 5.67
C MET A 249 -9.53 13.15 4.43
N TYR A 250 -10.47 13.01 3.50
CA TYR A 250 -10.50 13.75 2.25
C TYR A 250 -11.09 15.15 2.49
N LYS A 251 -10.40 16.18 2.01
CA LYS A 251 -10.88 17.58 2.06
C LYS A 251 -11.96 17.86 1.01
N LYS A 252 -12.01 17.03 -0.02
CA LYS A 252 -12.98 17.03 -1.11
C LYS A 252 -13.04 15.63 -1.72
N ARG A 253 -14.16 15.30 -2.32
CA ARG A 253 -14.28 14.08 -3.12
C ARG A 253 -13.25 14.07 -4.27
N VAL A 254 -12.68 12.90 -4.55
CA VAL A 254 -11.79 12.71 -5.70
C VAL A 254 -12.62 12.87 -6.98
N ASP A 255 -12.22 13.81 -7.83
CA ASP A 255 -12.82 13.96 -9.15
C ASP A 255 -12.23 12.91 -10.08
N VAL A 256 -13.09 11.96 -10.45
CA VAL A 256 -12.71 10.82 -11.29
C VAL A 256 -13.20 10.97 -12.73
N SER A 257 -13.92 12.05 -13.03
CA SER A 257 -14.58 12.28 -14.33
C SER A 257 -13.60 12.50 -15.49
N SER A 258 -12.43 13.05 -15.19
CA SER A 258 -11.33 13.26 -16.13
C SER A 258 -10.41 12.05 -16.29
N ILE A 259 -10.53 11.06 -15.41
CA ILE A 259 -9.64 9.89 -15.35
C ILE A 259 -10.35 8.63 -15.84
N ILE A 260 -11.64 8.50 -15.55
CA ILE A 260 -12.48 7.36 -15.90
C ILE A 260 -13.37 7.76 -17.06
N SER A 261 -13.31 7.05 -18.18
CA SER A 261 -14.19 7.30 -19.31
C SER A 261 -15.66 7.21 -18.91
N SER A 262 -16.42 8.30 -19.05
CA SER A 262 -17.83 8.37 -18.66
C SER A 262 -18.75 7.46 -19.48
N THR A 263 -18.30 6.97 -20.64
CA THR A 263 -19.14 6.28 -21.64
C THR A 263 -18.65 4.90 -22.04
N GLY A 264 -17.58 4.37 -21.42
CA GLY A 264 -16.99 3.08 -21.82
C GLY A 264 -17.47 1.90 -20.99
N GLU A 265 -17.79 0.79 -21.65
CA GLU A 265 -17.83 -0.56 -21.05
C GLU A 265 -16.51 -0.84 -20.31
N PRO A 266 -16.52 -1.64 -19.22
CA PRO A 266 -15.30 -2.11 -18.59
C PRO A 266 -14.33 -2.72 -19.62
N LEU A 267 -13.04 -2.42 -19.48
CA LEU A 267 -12.02 -3.09 -20.27
C LEU A 267 -12.03 -4.57 -19.89
N ARG A 268 -12.05 -5.44 -20.90
CA ARG A 268 -12.07 -6.89 -20.72
C ARG A 268 -10.81 -7.49 -21.33
N GLU A 269 -10.10 -8.28 -20.54
CA GLU A 269 -8.98 -9.10 -21.00
C GLU A 269 -9.27 -10.56 -20.68
N ASP A 270 -9.35 -11.41 -21.72
CA ASP A 270 -9.54 -12.85 -21.59
C ASP A 270 -8.19 -13.58 -21.71
N PHE A 271 -7.95 -14.55 -20.84
CA PHE A 271 -6.71 -15.31 -20.74
C PHE A 271 -6.97 -16.79 -21.05
N ASN A 272 -6.39 -17.29 -22.15
CA ASN A 272 -6.52 -18.69 -22.58
C ASN A 272 -5.51 -19.63 -21.90
N THR A 273 -5.32 -19.51 -20.58
CA THR A 273 -4.40 -20.27 -19.70
C THR A 273 -2.95 -19.76 -19.55
N ASN A 274 -2.47 -19.79 -18.30
CA ASN A 274 -1.10 -19.63 -17.80
C ASN A 274 -0.40 -18.27 -17.96
N TRP A 275 -1.05 -17.18 -17.54
CA TRP A 275 -0.29 -16.00 -17.10
C TRP A 275 0.54 -16.36 -15.85
N LYS A 276 1.84 -16.61 -16.02
CA LYS A 276 2.79 -16.95 -14.93
C LYS A 276 3.29 -15.70 -14.18
N GLY A 277 2.37 -14.83 -13.78
CA GLY A 277 2.65 -13.79 -12.79
C GLY A 277 2.34 -14.32 -11.40
N ASN A 278 2.97 -13.78 -10.35
CA ASN A 278 2.84 -14.25 -8.95
C ASN A 278 1.42 -14.20 -8.37
N ILE A 279 0.43 -13.75 -9.13
CA ILE A 279 -0.95 -13.57 -8.71
C ILE A 279 -1.85 -13.87 -9.94
N HIS A 280 -2.86 -14.73 -9.77
CA HIS A 280 -4.06 -14.98 -10.61
C HIS A 280 -4.11 -16.17 -11.58
N ASN A 281 -4.97 -17.12 -11.21
CA ASN A 281 -5.59 -18.12 -12.08
C ASN A 281 -6.97 -17.61 -12.54
N ALA A 282 -7.03 -16.48 -13.24
CA ALA A 282 -8.29 -15.93 -13.76
C ALA A 282 -8.45 -16.26 -15.25
N ASP A 283 -9.70 -16.47 -15.70
CA ASP A 283 -10.02 -16.57 -17.13
C ASP A 283 -10.25 -15.20 -17.75
N THR A 284 -10.81 -14.26 -16.98
CA THR A 284 -11.12 -12.92 -17.45
C THR A 284 -10.84 -11.92 -16.35
N ILE A 285 -10.29 -10.78 -16.76
CA ILE A 285 -10.10 -9.61 -15.91
C ILE A 285 -10.92 -8.47 -16.50
N TRP A 286 -11.71 -7.81 -15.65
CA TRP A 286 -12.38 -6.57 -15.98
C TRP A 286 -11.71 -5.42 -15.25
N MET A 287 -11.53 -4.29 -15.93
CA MET A 287 -10.87 -3.10 -15.40
C MET A 287 -11.61 -1.83 -15.78
N ILE A 288 -11.45 -0.83 -14.95
CA ILE A 288 -11.98 0.50 -15.21
C ILE A 288 -11.26 1.15 -16.41
N PRO A 289 -11.98 1.66 -17.42
CA PRO A 289 -11.35 2.28 -18.59
C PRO A 289 -10.79 3.65 -18.19
N CYS A 290 -9.48 3.70 -18.01
CA CYS A 290 -8.77 4.93 -17.71
C CYS A 290 -8.42 5.66 -19.01
N THR A 291 -8.63 6.97 -19.04
CA THR A 291 -8.19 7.80 -20.16
C THR A 291 -6.66 7.80 -20.22
N LYS A 292 -6.11 7.62 -21.42
CA LYS A 292 -4.66 7.72 -21.67
C LYS A 292 -4.16 9.14 -21.48
#